data_AF-A0A2Z4MKG7-F1
#
_entry.id   AF-A0A2Z4MKG7-F1
#
_cell.length_a   1.000
_cell.length_b   1.000
_cell.length_c   1.000
_cell.angle_alpha   90.00
_cell.angle_beta   90.00
_cell.angle_gamma   90.00
#
_symmetry.space_group_name_H-M   'P 1'
#
loop_
_entity.id
_entity.type
_entity.pdbx_description
1 polymer ?
#
loop_
_entity_poly.entity_id
_entity_poly.type
_entity_poly.pdbx_seq_one_letter_code
_entity_poly.pdbx_strand_id
1 'polypeptide(L)'
;MSEQNFFEGMRNLMHAGASAIFEVLAMYVLGPLLIFSVIAWFIKLRGKVFMLGLVLVILLSLYAFFAYGLWSILEVYNQKVSP
;
A
#
# COMPACT_ATOMS: atom_id res chain seq x y z
N MET A 1 -29.68 -15.23 14.76
CA MET A 1 -28.48 -15.16 13.90
C MET A 1 -27.44 -16.06 14.53
N SER A 2 -26.98 -17.11 13.86
CA SER A 2 -26.04 -18.07 14.49
C SER A 2 -24.69 -17.39 14.75
N GLU A 3 -24.02 -17.78 15.84
CA GLU A 3 -22.69 -17.25 16.19
C GLU A 3 -21.69 -17.42 15.04
N GLN A 4 -21.85 -18.48 14.24
CA GLN A 4 -21.08 -18.69 13.01
C GLN A 4 -21.27 -17.57 11.98
N ASN A 5 -22.51 -17.14 11.72
CA ASN A 5 -22.79 -16.06 10.76
C ASN A 5 -22.23 -14.71 11.25
N PHE A 6 -22.20 -14.50 12.57
CA PHE A 6 -21.58 -13.31 13.16
C PHE A 6 -20.06 -13.34 13.02
N PHE A 7 -19.42 -14.48 13.34
CA PHE A 7 -17.97 -14.64 13.25
C PHE A 7 -17.47 -14.56 11.81
N GLU A 8 -18.20 -15.13 10.86
CA GLU A 8 -17.88 -15.10 9.44
C GLU A 8 -18.06 -13.69 8.85
N GLY A 9 -19.09 -12.95 9.28
CA GLY A 9 -19.26 -11.54 8.96
C GLY A 9 -18.10 -10.68 9.48
N MET A 10 -17.69 -10.89 10.73
CA MET A 10 -16.52 -10.23 11.31
C MET A 10 -15.22 -10.56 10.56
N ARG A 11 -15.02 -11.83 10.19
CA ARG A 11 -13.84 -12.26 9.44
C ARG A 11 -13.78 -11.56 8.07
N ASN A 12 -14.91 -11.47 7.38
CA ASN A 12 -14.97 -10.84 6.07
C ASN A 12 -14.70 -9.33 6.13
N LEU A 13 -15.21 -8.64 7.16
CA LEU A 13 -14.91 -7.21 7.38
C LEU A 13 -13.42 -6.98 7.68
N MET A 14 -12.82 -7.79 8.56
CA MET A 14 -11.39 -7.69 8.85
C MET A 14 -10.53 -7.99 7.62
N HIS A 15 -10.89 -9.01 6.83
CA HIS A 15 -10.17 -9.36 5.61
C HIS A 15 -10.27 -8.25 4.56
N ALA A 16 -11.45 -7.64 4.38
CA ALA A 16 -11.64 -6.50 3.49
C ALA A 16 -10.79 -5.30 3.93
N GLY A 17 -10.76 -4.99 5.24
CA GLY A 17 -9.93 -3.93 5.81
C GLY A 17 -8.43 -4.17 5.59
N ALA A 18 -7.95 -5.38 5.93
CA ALA A 18 -6.55 -5.76 5.74
C ALA A 18 -6.14 -5.71 4.26
N SER A 19 -7.01 -6.20 3.36
CA SER A 19 -6.76 -6.15 1.92
C SER A 19 -6.70 -4.71 1.40
N ALA A 20 -7.61 -3.82 1.82
CA ALA A 20 -7.61 -2.42 1.41
C ALA A 20 -6.34 -1.69 1.87
N ILE A 21 -5.93 -1.89 3.13
CA ILE A 21 -4.67 -1.32 3.67
C ILE A 21 -3.47 -1.82 2.86
N PHE A 22 -3.41 -3.12 2.58
CA PHE A 22 -2.31 -3.71 1.82
C PHE A 22 -2.24 -3.16 0.40
N GLU A 23 -3.39 -3.03 -0.28
CA GLU A 23 -3.46 -2.52 -1.65
C GLU A 23 -2.99 -1.08 -1.74
N VAL A 24 -3.41 -0.22 -0.81
CA VAL A 24 -2.95 1.16 -0.75
C VAL A 24 -1.45 1.24 -0.41
N LEU A 25 -0.97 0.46 0.55
CA LEU A 25 0.47 0.40 0.85
C LEU A 25 1.27 -0.09 -0.36
N ALA A 26 0.74 -1.06 -1.10
CA ALA A 26 1.36 -1.55 -2.31
C ALA A 26 1.42 -0.47 -3.39
N MET A 27 0.35 0.30 -3.57
CA MET A 27 0.27 1.36 -4.58
C MET A 27 1.16 2.57 -4.24
N TYR A 28 1.13 3.04 -2.99
CA TYR A 28 1.79 4.30 -2.61
C TYR A 28 3.20 4.13 -2.03
N VAL A 29 3.57 2.93 -1.56
CA VAL A 29 4.87 2.69 -0.93
C VAL A 29 5.67 1.64 -1.68
N LEU A 30 5.15 0.41 -1.80
CA LEU A 30 5.93 -0.69 -2.39
C LEU A 30 6.15 -0.51 -3.89
N GLY A 31 5.14 -0.04 -4.62
CA GLY A 31 5.17 0.19 -6.06
C GLY A 31 6.28 1.17 -6.47
N PRO A 32 6.31 2.41 -5.94
CA PRO A 32 7.36 3.37 -6.23
C PRO A 32 8.76 2.87 -5.88
N LEU A 33 8.92 2.14 -4.76
CA LEU A 33 10.20 1.55 -4.37
C LEU A 33 10.68 0.48 -5.35
N LEU A 34 9.77 -0.38 -5.81
CA LEU A 34 10.06 -1.40 -6.81
C LEU A 34 10.41 -0.76 -8.16
N ILE A 35 9.62 0.23 -8.60
CA ILE A 35 9.89 0.98 -9.84
C ILE A 35 11.27 1.63 -9.79
N PHE A 36 11.59 2.33 -8.69
CA PHE A 36 12.90 2.94 -8.50
C PHE A 36 14.02 1.89 -8.53
N SER A 37 13.84 0.75 -7.84
CA SER A 37 14.82 -0.32 -7.80
C SER A 37 15.08 -0.91 -9.18
N VAL A 38 14.03 -1.12 -9.98
CA VAL A 38 14.13 -1.60 -11.36
C VAL A 38 14.84 -0.57 -12.25
N ILE A 39 14.45 0.71 -12.18
CA ILE A 39 15.10 1.77 -12.96
C ILE A 39 16.58 1.87 -12.58
N ALA A 40 16.89 1.92 -11.28
CA ALA A 40 18.25 2.00 -10.76
C ALA A 40 19.13 0.84 -11.25
N TRP A 41 18.56 -0.37 -11.36
CA TRP A 41 19.23 -1.51 -11.97
C TRP A 41 19.60 -1.27 -13.43
N PHE A 42 18.65 -0.79 -14.25
CA PHE A 42 18.89 -0.52 -15.68
C PHE A 42 19.98 0.53 -15.92
N ILE A 43 19.99 1.60 -15.12
CA ILE A 43 21.00 2.67 -15.22
C ILE A 43 22.26 2.40 -14.40
N LYS A 44 22.37 1.20 -13.79
CA LYS A 44 23.52 0.76 -12.97
C LYS A 44 23.88 1.72 -11.84
N LEU A 45 22.89 2.36 -11.22
CA LEU A 45 23.09 3.18 -10.02
C LEU A 45 23.62 2.32 -8.87
N ARG A 46 24.70 2.77 -8.22
CA ARG A 46 25.33 2.04 -7.10
C ARG A 46 25.79 2.98 -5.99
N GLY A 47 25.99 2.42 -4.81
CA GLY A 47 26.59 3.09 -3.67
C GLY A 47 25.75 4.25 -3.12
N LYS A 48 26.41 5.36 -2.78
CA LYS A 48 25.77 6.52 -2.12
C LYS A 48 24.65 7.15 -2.94
N VAL A 49 24.77 7.17 -4.27
CA VAL A 49 23.74 7.75 -5.15
C VAL A 49 22.46 6.91 -5.14
N PHE A 50 22.59 5.58 -5.14
CA PHE A 50 21.45 4.68 -4.96
C PHE A 50 20.78 4.90 -3.60
N MET A 51 21.56 4.97 -2.51
CA MET A 51 21.04 5.23 -1.16
C MET A 51 20.28 6.56 -1.07
N LEU A 52 20.82 7.63 -1.63
CA LEU A 52 20.15 8.94 -1.67
C LEU A 52 18.84 8.88 -2.47
N GLY A 53 18.85 8.23 -3.63
CA GLY A 53 17.63 8.05 -4.42
C GLY A 53 16.59 7.21 -3.70
N LEU A 54 17.00 6.13 -3.03
CA LEU A 54 16.10 5.29 -2.23
C LEU A 54 15.45 6.10 -1.10
N VAL A 55 16.23 6.87 -0.35
CA VAL A 55 15.72 7.75 0.72
C VAL A 55 14.73 8.77 0.15
N LEU A 56 15.05 9.40 -0.98
CA LEU A 56 14.15 10.36 -1.63
C LEU A 56 12.82 9.69 -2.02
N VAL A 57 12.87 8.49 -2.61
CA VAL A 57 11.67 7.75 -3.00
C VAL A 57 10.86 7.33 -1.78
N ILE A 58 11.49 6.90 -0.68
CA ILE A 58 10.80 6.60 0.57
C ILE A 58 10.07 7.84 1.09
N LEU A 59 10.74 9.00 1.13
CA LEU A 59 10.13 10.24 1.62
C LEU A 59 8.95 10.67 0.75
N LEU A 60 9.10 10.62 -0.58
CA LEU A 60 8.02 10.96 -1.52
C LEU A 60 6.85 9.99 -1.41
N SER A 61 7.14 8.69 -1.25
CA SER A 61 6.13 7.64 -1.08
C SER A 61 5.35 7.82 0.22
N LEU A 62 6.05 8.08 1.33
CA LEU A 62 5.41 8.37 2.62
C LEU A 62 4.57 9.64 2.54
N TYR A 63 5.09 10.70 1.93
CA TYR A 63 4.34 11.93 1.73
C TYR A 63 3.05 11.67 0.92
N ALA A 64 3.15 10.96 -0.20
CA ALA A 64 1.98 10.62 -1.03
C ALA A 64 0.99 9.71 -0.28
N PHE A 65 1.48 8.77 0.52
CA PHE A 65 0.64 7.91 1.35
C PHE A 65 -0.12 8.71 2.41
N PHE A 66 0.53 9.65 3.10
CA PHE A 66 -0.15 10.50 4.10
C PHE A 66 -1.10 11.51 3.45
N ALA A 67 -0.75 12.08 2.30
CA ALA A 67 -1.56 13.07 1.63
C ALA A 67 -2.80 12.46 0.93
N TYR A 68 -2.65 11.26 0.34
CA TYR A 68 -3.67 10.65 -0.51
C TYR A 68 -4.03 9.22 -0.07
N GLY A 69 -3.02 8.40 0.23
CA GLY A 69 -3.20 6.98 0.54
C GLY A 69 -4.16 6.72 1.71
N LEU A 70 -4.04 7.45 2.82
CA LEU A 70 -4.92 7.27 3.98
C LEU A 70 -6.41 7.42 3.65
N TRP A 71 -6.75 8.38 2.78
CA TRP A 71 -8.13 8.59 2.36
C TRP A 71 -8.60 7.47 1.42
N SER A 72 -7.74 7.04 0.51
CA SER A 72 -8.03 5.94 -0.41
C SER A 72 -8.26 4.59 0.28
N ILE A 73 -7.75 4.36 1.50
CA ILE A 73 -8.03 3.13 2.27
C ILE A 73 -9.54 2.98 2.50
N LEU A 74 -10.22 4.06 2.88
CA LEU A 74 -11.66 4.03 3.14
C LEU A 74 -12.45 3.78 1.85
N GLU A 75 -12.05 4.39 0.74
CA GLU A 75 -12.67 4.18 -0.57
C GLU A 75 -12.54 2.72 -1.03
N VAL A 76 -11.32 2.17 -0.98
CA VAL A 76 -11.04 0.77 -1.35
C VAL A 76 -11.74 -0.21 -0.41
N TYR A 77 -11.80 0.10 0.89
CA TYR A 77 -12.54 -0.70 1.86
C TYR A 77 -14.03 -0.75 1.53
N ASN A 78 -14.66 0.40 1.29
CA ASN A 78 -16.09 0.48 0.99
C ASN A 78 -16.45 -0.29 -0.29
N GLN A 79 -15.59 -0.27 -1.31
CA GLN A 79 -15.77 -1.07 -2.53
C GLN A 79 -15.71 -2.59 -2.28
N LYS A 80 -14.91 -3.04 -1.30
CA LYS A 80 -14.77 -4.47 -0.97
C LYS A 80 -15.86 -4.98 -0.05
N VAL A 81 -16.44 -4.12 0.79
CA VAL A 81 -17.52 -4.49 1.72
C VAL A 81 -18.90 -4.45 1.05
N SER A 82 -19.07 -3.58 0.05
CA SER A 82 -20.32 -3.43 -0.72
C SER A 82 -20.05 -3.62 -2.23
N PRO A 83 -19.79 -4.85 -2.70
CA PRO A 83 -19.56 -5.13 -4.12
C PRO A 83 -20.83 -4.95 -4.97
#